data_AF-A0A8H5CK86-F1
#
_entry.id   AF-A0A8H5CK86-F1
#
_cell.length_a   1.000
_cell.length_b   1.000
_cell.length_c   1.000
_cell.angle_alpha   90.00
_cell.angle_beta   90.00
_cell.angle_gamma   90.00
#
_symmetry.space_group_name_H-M   'P 1'
#
loop_
_entity.id
_entity.type
_entity.pdbx_description
1 polymer ?
#
loop_
_entity_poly.entity_id
_entity_poly.type
_entity_poly.pdbx_seq_one_letter_code
_entity_poly.pdbx_strand_id
1 'polypeptide(L)'
;MVLSSSESAPYLGLIVSLALTGVLYGAYGILFVICMYIIRCRKGTVGKAHQIALIFLFALATLGFIFGCIESTMGVSALGSVQALRLVSEDTHTASITTQTIVFGLYTLANTIADIVLIQRCYRIWGFKKRIIVFPAFISAVNNGLALVRTIAMVNDQVQDINSLLDTMEKVDGLGATTFKSFIGVNFFMNLLLPLMMAGRIWWIARQASKCIAIRKNSLTLSRLSLAVCLESGIIYPVALLPPLVIYLRQDIYRNAIFINLGGDLIPILIQVVGIAPTFIIVRVALGTSIENVQDTIAREHAATVAEQESTGLATTFVNEESAEVSA
;
A
#
# COMPACT_ATOMS: atom_id res chain seq x y z
N MET A 1 35.58 -20.65 -13.71
CA MET A 1 34.35 -21.43 -13.95
C MET A 1 33.31 -20.44 -14.47
N VAL A 2 33.26 -20.26 -15.79
CA VAL A 2 32.34 -19.32 -16.44
C VAL A 2 31.07 -20.10 -16.71
N LEU A 3 30.04 -19.91 -15.87
CA LEU A 3 28.70 -20.46 -16.12
C LEU A 3 28.22 -19.95 -17.49
N SER A 4 27.68 -20.85 -18.32
CA SER A 4 27.02 -20.48 -19.57
C SER A 4 25.97 -19.41 -19.28
N SER A 5 25.82 -18.43 -20.18
CA SER A 5 24.82 -17.34 -20.07
C SER A 5 23.38 -17.81 -19.84
N SER A 6 23.07 -19.08 -20.13
CA SER A 6 21.75 -19.69 -19.88
C SER A 6 21.57 -20.23 -18.46
N GLU A 7 22.65 -20.63 -17.78
CA GLU A 7 22.58 -21.24 -16.43
C GLU A 7 22.62 -20.20 -15.32
N SER A 8 23.19 -19.01 -15.57
CA SER A 8 23.31 -17.93 -14.58
C SER A 8 22.03 -17.08 -14.44
N ALA A 9 21.16 -17.09 -15.44
CA ALA A 9 19.94 -16.30 -15.45
C ALA A 9 18.98 -16.58 -14.26
N PRO A 10 18.65 -17.83 -13.89
CA PRO A 10 17.77 -18.10 -12.74
C PRO A 10 18.37 -17.63 -11.41
N TYR A 11 19.69 -17.79 -11.22
CA TYR A 11 20.39 -17.30 -10.03
C TYR A 11 20.35 -15.78 -9.93
N LEU A 12 20.54 -15.09 -11.06
CA LEU A 12 20.49 -13.63 -11.11
C LEU A 12 19.07 -13.13 -10.79
N GLY A 13 18.03 -13.81 -11.30
CA GLY A 13 16.64 -13.52 -10.95
C GLY A 13 16.34 -13.62 -9.46
N LEU A 14 16.74 -14.72 -8.81
CA LEU A 14 16.59 -14.92 -7.36
C LEU A 14 17.29 -13.80 -6.55
N ILE A 15 18.54 -13.49 -6.90
CA ILE A 15 19.32 -12.45 -6.23
C ILE A 15 18.66 -11.07 -6.40
N VAL A 16 18.21 -10.74 -7.61
CA VAL A 16 17.53 -9.48 -7.89
C VAL A 16 16.22 -9.38 -7.12
N SER A 17 15.40 -10.43 -7.09
CA SER A 17 14.14 -10.45 -6.33
C SER A 17 14.37 -10.28 -4.83
N LEU A 18 15.36 -10.99 -4.26
CA LEU A 18 15.72 -10.87 -2.86
C LEU A 18 16.25 -9.48 -2.52
N ALA A 19 17.12 -8.92 -3.37
CA ALA A 19 17.65 -7.58 -3.19
C ALA A 19 16.55 -6.52 -3.23
N LEU A 20 15.62 -6.61 -4.19
CA LEU A 20 14.47 -5.71 -4.29
C LEU A 20 13.57 -5.82 -3.05
N THR A 21 13.28 -7.05 -2.60
CA THR A 21 12.48 -7.28 -1.40
C THR A 21 13.16 -6.71 -0.16
N GLY A 22 14.47 -6.89 -0.02
CA GLY A 22 15.25 -6.34 1.10
C GLY A 22 15.29 -4.81 1.11
N VAL A 23 15.49 -4.18 -0.06
CA VAL A 23 15.45 -2.71 -0.19
C VAL A 23 14.08 -2.16 0.17
N LEU A 24 13.01 -2.78 -0.33
CA LEU A 24 11.64 -2.38 -0.02
C LEU A 24 11.30 -2.58 1.46
N TYR A 25 11.74 -3.68 2.06
CA TYR A 25 11.58 -3.93 3.49
C TYR A 25 12.29 -2.87 4.34
N GLY A 26 13.55 -2.53 4.00
CA GLY A 26 14.30 -1.47 4.66
C GLY A 26 13.62 -0.10 4.55
N ALA A 27 13.16 0.26 3.33
CA ALA A 27 12.40 1.49 3.10
C ALA A 27 11.09 1.50 3.90
N TYR A 28 10.39 0.35 3.97
CA TYR A 28 9.17 0.23 4.76
C TYR A 28 9.44 0.38 6.26
N GLY A 29 10.54 -0.17 6.77
CA GLY A 29 10.96 0.01 8.17
C GLY A 29 11.16 1.47 8.54
N ILE A 30 11.88 2.23 7.69
CA ILE A 30 12.07 3.67 7.90
C ILE A 30 10.72 4.40 7.90
N LEU A 31 9.87 4.11 6.91
CA LEU A 31 8.55 4.72 6.80
C LEU A 31 7.65 4.39 7.99
N PHE A 32 7.69 3.16 8.49
CA PHE A 32 6.95 2.71 9.65
C PHE A 32 7.37 3.45 10.92
N VAL A 33 8.68 3.61 11.14
CA VAL A 33 9.21 4.38 12.29
C VAL A 33 8.76 5.84 12.21
N ILE A 34 8.89 6.49 11.05
CA ILE A 34 8.42 7.87 10.84
C ILE A 34 6.90 7.96 11.09
N CYS A 35 6.13 7.03 10.56
CA CYS A 35 4.68 7.01 10.75
C CYS A 35 4.30 6.86 12.22
N MET A 36 4.94 5.94 12.95
CA MET A 36 4.71 5.73 14.38
C MET A 36 5.12 6.93 15.21
N TYR A 37 6.23 7.58 14.88
CA TYR A 37 6.66 8.82 15.50
C TYR A 37 5.61 9.92 15.33
N ILE A 38 5.15 10.16 14.10
CA ILE A 38 4.14 11.17 13.78
C ILE A 38 2.81 10.89 14.52
N ILE A 39 2.34 9.63 14.52
CA ILE A 39 1.11 9.23 15.21
C ILE A 39 1.22 9.47 16.72
N ARG A 40 2.38 9.19 17.32
CA ARG A 40 2.60 9.41 18.76
C ARG A 40 2.73 10.90 19.12
N CYS A 41 3.40 11.69 18.29
CA CYS A 41 3.53 13.13 18.52
C CYS A 41 2.20 13.87 18.32
N ARG A 42 1.33 13.39 17.43
CA ARG A 42 0.03 14.01 17.15
C ARG A 42 -1.10 13.27 17.86
N LYS A 43 -1.19 13.48 19.18
CA LYS A 43 -2.30 12.98 20.02
C LYS A 43 -3.65 13.35 19.39
N GLY A 44 -4.41 12.35 18.94
CA GLY A 44 -5.84 12.48 18.60
C GLY A 44 -6.22 12.47 17.12
N THR A 45 -5.28 12.47 16.17
CA THR A 45 -5.64 12.51 14.73
C THR A 45 -6.01 11.13 14.17
N VAL A 46 -5.42 10.07 14.75
CA VAL A 46 -5.52 8.69 14.28
C VAL A 46 -6.09 7.78 15.35
N GLY A 47 -7.18 7.06 15.03
CA GLY A 47 -7.80 6.12 15.97
C GLY A 47 -6.91 4.91 16.25
N LYS A 48 -7.01 4.35 17.47
CA LYS A 48 -6.22 3.19 17.93
C LYS A 48 -6.28 2.00 16.96
N ALA A 49 -7.43 1.77 16.34
CA ALA A 49 -7.62 0.70 15.35
C ALA A 49 -6.68 0.83 14.13
N HIS A 50 -6.45 2.05 13.65
CA HIS A 50 -5.57 2.29 12.49
C HIS A 50 -4.11 2.05 12.83
N GLN A 51 -3.70 2.40 14.06
CA GLN A 51 -2.35 2.11 14.54
C GLN A 51 -2.11 0.61 14.68
N ILE A 52 -3.08 -0.15 15.21
CA ILE A 52 -3.01 -1.61 15.31
C ILE A 52 -2.88 -2.24 13.93
N ALA A 53 -3.69 -1.79 12.96
CA ALA A 53 -3.63 -2.30 11.59
C ALA A 53 -2.25 -2.08 10.94
N LEU A 54 -1.60 -0.93 11.15
CA LEU A 54 -0.26 -0.67 10.63
C LEU A 54 0.81 -1.54 11.27
N ILE A 55 0.72 -1.76 12.58
CA ILE A 55 1.63 -2.67 13.30
C ILE A 55 1.49 -4.08 12.74
N PHE A 56 0.25 -4.52 12.50
CA PHE A 56 0.00 -5.84 11.93
C PHE A 56 0.48 -5.96 10.49
N LEU A 57 0.28 -4.93 9.65
CA LEU A 57 0.83 -4.89 8.29
C LEU A 57 2.35 -4.96 8.29
N PHE A 58 3.01 -4.25 9.20
CA PHE A 58 4.47 -4.33 9.36
C PHE A 58 4.93 -5.71 9.81
N ALA A 59 4.20 -6.35 10.73
CA ALA A 59 4.46 -7.72 11.17
C ALA A 59 4.31 -8.76 10.04
N LEU A 60 3.26 -8.63 9.22
CA LEU A 60 3.09 -9.48 8.04
C LEU A 60 4.18 -9.26 7.00
N ALA A 61 4.63 -8.02 6.82
CA ALA A 61 5.73 -7.68 5.93
C ALA A 61 7.09 -8.22 6.39
N THR A 62 7.32 -8.25 7.71
CA THR A 62 8.50 -8.92 8.29
C THR A 62 8.46 -10.41 8.05
N LEU A 63 7.31 -11.06 8.30
CA LEU A 63 7.13 -12.48 8.04
C LEU A 63 7.31 -12.80 6.55
N GLY A 64 6.71 -12.03 5.66
CA GLY A 64 6.85 -12.21 4.20
C GLY A 64 8.30 -12.08 3.74
N PHE A 65 9.08 -11.15 4.32
CA PHE A 65 10.52 -11.04 4.04
C PHE A 65 11.29 -12.29 4.51
N ILE A 66 11.04 -12.76 5.73
CA ILE A 66 11.70 -13.95 6.29
C ILE A 66 11.42 -15.18 5.41
N PHE A 67 10.16 -15.42 5.07
CA PHE A 67 9.80 -16.55 4.20
C PHE A 67 10.34 -16.39 2.77
N GLY A 68 10.40 -15.17 2.23
CA GLY A 68 11.06 -14.91 0.95
C GLY A 68 12.56 -15.22 0.96
N CYS A 69 13.26 -14.94 2.06
CA CYS A 69 14.66 -15.34 2.24
C CYS A 69 14.81 -16.87 2.26
N ILE A 70 13.90 -17.57 2.95
CA ILE A 70 13.88 -19.04 3.01
C ILE A 70 13.66 -19.62 1.61
N GLU A 71 12.63 -19.14 0.89
CA GLU A 71 12.33 -19.59 -0.47
C GLU A 71 13.50 -19.34 -1.43
N SER A 72 14.13 -18.16 -1.36
CA SER A 72 15.30 -17.87 -2.20
C SER A 72 16.49 -18.78 -1.88
N THR A 73 16.70 -19.13 -0.62
CA THR A 73 17.78 -20.04 -0.20
C THR A 73 17.51 -21.47 -0.68
N MET A 74 16.25 -21.91 -0.60
CA MET A 74 15.79 -23.19 -1.14
C MET A 74 15.91 -23.24 -2.67
N GLY A 75 15.58 -22.15 -3.36
CA GLY A 75 15.72 -22.03 -4.81
C GLY A 75 17.17 -22.13 -5.27
N VAL A 76 18.11 -21.46 -4.59
CA VAL A 76 19.55 -21.56 -4.89
C VAL A 76 20.08 -22.97 -4.64
N SER A 77 19.66 -23.61 -3.56
CA SER A 77 20.10 -24.98 -3.24
C SER A 77 19.49 -26.03 -4.18
N ALA A 78 18.26 -25.83 -4.65
CA ALA A 78 17.65 -26.66 -5.71
C ALA A 78 18.39 -26.53 -7.05
N LEU A 79 18.80 -25.32 -7.42
CA LEU A 79 19.58 -25.08 -8.65
C LEU A 79 21.01 -25.65 -8.56
N GLY A 80 21.64 -25.59 -7.38
CA GLY A 80 22.99 -26.12 -7.15
C GLY A 80 23.06 -27.64 -6.98
N SER A 81 21.98 -28.28 -6.54
CA SER A 81 21.92 -29.73 -6.28
C SER A 81 21.69 -30.60 -7.52
N VAL A 82 21.59 -30.02 -8.72
CA VAL A 82 21.65 -30.75 -9.99
C VAL A 82 22.96 -31.57 -10.12
N GLN A 83 23.97 -31.30 -9.29
CA GLN A 83 25.24 -32.04 -9.22
C GLN A 83 25.38 -33.05 -8.07
N ALA A 84 24.43 -33.15 -7.13
CA ALA A 84 24.53 -34.06 -5.96
C ALA A 84 23.23 -34.88 -5.75
N LEU A 85 23.00 -35.82 -6.65
CA LEU A 85 22.28 -37.10 -6.46
C LEU A 85 21.12 -37.14 -5.43
N ARG A 86 19.91 -36.83 -5.90
CA ARG A 86 18.60 -37.52 -5.69
C ARG A 86 18.22 -38.24 -4.37
N LEU A 87 18.89 -38.05 -3.23
CA LEU A 87 18.52 -38.71 -1.96
C LEU A 87 17.76 -37.80 -0.97
N VAL A 88 17.47 -36.54 -1.35
CA VAL A 88 16.78 -35.53 -0.49
C VAL A 88 15.60 -34.85 -1.24
N SER A 89 15.05 -35.46 -2.29
CA SER A 89 14.13 -34.75 -3.21
C SER A 89 12.68 -34.67 -2.75
N GLU A 90 12.24 -35.45 -1.75
CA GLU A 90 10.86 -35.43 -1.25
C GLU A 90 10.64 -34.34 -0.18
N ASP A 91 11.57 -34.20 0.77
CA ASP A 91 11.47 -33.19 1.84
C ASP A 91 11.59 -31.76 1.31
N THR A 92 12.46 -31.54 0.31
CA THR A 92 12.72 -30.21 -0.26
C THR A 92 11.55 -29.70 -1.10
N HIS A 93 10.88 -30.58 -1.84
CA HIS A 93 9.71 -30.22 -2.65
C HIS A 93 8.50 -29.91 -1.76
N THR A 94 8.25 -30.73 -0.73
CA THR A 94 7.16 -30.53 0.23
C THR A 94 7.35 -29.25 1.04
N ALA A 95 8.58 -28.95 1.48
CA ALA A 95 8.90 -27.71 2.17
C ALA A 95 8.72 -26.48 1.26
N SER A 96 9.08 -26.56 -0.02
CA SER A 96 8.89 -25.47 -0.98
C SER A 96 7.41 -25.13 -1.21
N ILE A 97 6.54 -26.13 -1.41
CA ILE A 97 5.10 -25.92 -1.57
C ILE A 97 4.48 -25.33 -0.30
N THR A 98 4.93 -25.81 0.88
CA THR A 98 4.46 -25.32 2.17
C THR A 98 4.82 -23.85 2.37
N THR A 99 6.07 -23.46 2.06
CA THR A 99 6.51 -22.06 2.14
C THR A 99 5.72 -21.16 1.19
N GLN A 100 5.47 -21.58 -0.04
CA GLN A 100 4.66 -20.80 -1.00
C GLN A 100 3.22 -20.60 -0.54
N THR A 101 2.62 -21.64 0.05
CA THR A 101 1.26 -21.56 0.61
C THR A 101 1.20 -20.57 1.78
N ILE A 102 2.20 -20.58 2.66
CA ILE A 102 2.31 -19.62 3.77
C ILE A 102 2.48 -18.20 3.24
N VAL A 103 3.37 -17.98 2.28
CA VAL A 103 3.62 -16.65 1.68
C VAL A 103 2.37 -16.09 1.02
N PHE A 104 1.63 -16.91 0.26
CA PHE A 104 0.36 -16.50 -0.35
C PHE A 104 -0.71 -16.19 0.72
N GLY A 105 -0.77 -16.97 1.80
CA GLY A 105 -1.64 -16.71 2.95
C GLY A 105 -1.32 -15.37 3.63
N LEU A 106 -0.04 -15.10 3.89
CA LEU A 106 0.42 -13.82 4.45
C LEU A 106 0.06 -12.64 3.55
N TYR A 107 0.23 -12.80 2.24
CA TYR A 107 -0.18 -11.78 1.26
C TYR A 107 -1.68 -11.52 1.28
N THR A 108 -2.50 -12.57 1.30
CA THR A 108 -3.96 -12.44 1.36
C THR A 108 -4.40 -11.70 2.63
N LEU A 109 -3.79 -12.02 3.78
CA LEU A 109 -4.06 -11.33 5.04
C LEU A 109 -3.62 -9.86 5.00
N ALA A 110 -2.42 -9.58 4.47
CA ALA A 110 -1.91 -8.23 4.35
C ALA A 110 -2.80 -7.38 3.44
N ASN A 111 -3.22 -7.94 2.30
CA ASN A 111 -4.13 -7.29 1.36
C ASN A 111 -5.50 -7.00 1.99
N THR A 112 -6.06 -7.96 2.71
CA THR A 112 -7.35 -7.79 3.41
C THR A 112 -7.27 -6.63 4.41
N ILE A 113 -6.18 -6.54 5.18
CA ILE A 113 -6.00 -5.48 6.17
C ILE A 113 -5.78 -4.12 5.52
N ALA A 114 -4.99 -4.06 4.44
CA ALA A 114 -4.79 -2.84 3.67
C ALA A 114 -6.10 -2.32 3.07
N ASP A 115 -6.91 -3.21 2.49
CA ASP A 115 -8.25 -2.89 1.97
C ASP A 115 -9.16 -2.34 3.07
N ILE A 116 -9.23 -3.01 4.23
CA ILE A 116 -10.01 -2.54 5.39
C ILE A 116 -9.57 -1.14 5.79
N VAL A 117 -8.26 -0.90 5.84
CA VAL A 117 -7.67 0.40 6.19
C VAL A 117 -8.07 1.49 5.17
N LEU A 118 -7.99 1.20 3.87
CA LEU A 118 -8.37 2.13 2.80
C LEU A 118 -9.88 2.42 2.82
N ILE A 119 -10.70 1.38 2.98
CA ILE A 119 -12.16 1.49 3.07
C ILE A 119 -12.57 2.29 4.31
N GLN A 120 -11.95 2.03 5.47
CA GLN A 120 -12.22 2.78 6.70
C GLN A 120 -11.92 4.28 6.53
N ARG A 121 -10.81 4.60 5.85
CA ARG A 121 -10.45 5.99 5.53
C ARG A 121 -11.46 6.63 4.58
N CYS A 122 -11.83 5.91 3.52
CA CYS A 122 -12.86 6.35 2.60
C CYS A 122 -14.17 6.63 3.35
N TYR A 123 -14.57 5.74 4.26
CA TYR A 123 -15.75 5.91 5.12
C TYR A 123 -15.74 7.15 5.99
N ARG A 124 -14.58 7.49 6.56
CA ARG A 124 -14.44 8.74 7.32
C ARG A 124 -14.57 9.98 6.43
N ILE A 125 -13.97 9.96 5.22
CA ILE A 125 -14.00 11.10 4.27
C ILE A 125 -15.41 11.34 3.73
N TRP A 126 -16.18 10.28 3.49
CA TRP A 126 -17.58 10.39 3.03
C TRP A 126 -18.57 10.74 4.15
N GLY A 127 -18.09 11.04 5.35
CA GLY A 127 -18.91 11.49 6.48
C GLY A 127 -19.86 10.41 6.98
N PHE A 128 -19.39 9.15 7.07
CA PHE A 128 -20.15 8.00 7.60
C PHE A 128 -21.39 7.59 6.78
N LYS A 129 -21.52 8.06 5.52
CA LYS A 129 -22.61 7.65 4.63
C LYS A 129 -22.34 6.25 4.03
N LYS A 130 -23.01 5.23 4.56
CA LYS A 130 -22.79 3.82 4.20
C LYS A 130 -23.06 3.49 2.73
N ARG A 131 -24.05 4.13 2.08
CA ARG A 131 -24.58 3.75 0.75
C ARG A 131 -23.54 3.70 -0.38
N ILE A 132 -22.49 4.52 -0.32
CA ILE A 132 -21.49 4.64 -1.40
C ILE A 132 -20.32 3.68 -1.19
N ILE A 133 -20.11 3.23 0.05
CA ILE A 133 -18.96 2.39 0.43
C ILE A 133 -19.33 0.90 0.46
N VAL A 134 -20.62 0.59 0.52
CA VAL A 134 -21.12 -0.79 0.37
C VAL A 134 -20.60 -1.42 -0.93
N PHE A 135 -20.52 -0.67 -2.03
CA PHE A 135 -20.06 -1.21 -3.31
C PHE A 135 -18.57 -1.61 -3.28
N PRO A 136 -17.61 -0.72 -2.92
CA PRO A 136 -16.21 -1.15 -2.78
C PRO A 136 -16.00 -2.21 -1.69
N ALA A 137 -16.73 -2.14 -0.58
CA ALA A 137 -16.63 -3.13 0.48
C ALA A 137 -17.09 -4.52 0.03
N PHE A 138 -18.18 -4.60 -0.75
CA PHE A 138 -18.68 -5.85 -1.29
C PHE A 138 -17.68 -6.50 -2.25
N ILE A 139 -17.12 -5.73 -3.19
CA ILE A 139 -16.14 -6.26 -4.15
C ILE A 139 -14.88 -6.73 -3.42
N SER A 140 -14.39 -5.96 -2.43
CA SER A 140 -13.21 -6.37 -1.64
C SER A 140 -13.50 -7.63 -0.81
N ALA A 141 -14.70 -7.77 -0.23
CA ALA A 141 -15.10 -8.97 0.50
C ALA A 141 -15.15 -10.21 -0.41
N VAL A 142 -15.73 -10.08 -1.61
CA VAL A 142 -15.75 -11.16 -2.61
C VAL A 142 -14.32 -11.52 -3.03
N ASN A 143 -13.47 -10.52 -3.28
CA ASN A 143 -12.09 -10.74 -3.71
C ASN A 143 -11.25 -11.46 -2.64
N ASN A 144 -11.33 -11.00 -1.39
CA ASN A 144 -10.60 -11.63 -0.27
C ASN A 144 -11.17 -13.01 0.06
N GLY A 145 -12.50 -13.22 -0.07
CA GLY A 145 -13.13 -14.53 0.06
C GLY A 145 -12.62 -15.52 -0.98
N LEU A 146 -12.48 -15.08 -2.23
CA LEU A 146 -11.96 -15.91 -3.32
C LEU A 146 -10.48 -16.31 -3.09
N ALA A 147 -9.65 -15.38 -2.61
CA ALA A 147 -8.27 -15.69 -2.23
C ALA A 147 -8.19 -16.68 -1.06
N LEU A 148 -9.06 -16.53 -0.05
CA LEU A 148 -9.11 -17.42 1.10
C LEU A 148 -9.50 -18.85 0.69
N VAL A 149 -10.48 -19.01 -0.21
CA VAL A 149 -10.83 -20.31 -0.79
C VAL A 149 -9.63 -20.94 -1.49
N ARG A 150 -8.86 -20.15 -2.25
CA ARG A 150 -7.62 -20.64 -2.90
C ARG A 150 -6.58 -21.09 -1.89
N THR A 151 -6.35 -20.33 -0.81
CA THR A 151 -5.39 -20.74 0.24
C THR A 151 -5.81 -22.04 0.90
N ILE A 152 -7.11 -22.21 1.18
CA ILE A 152 -7.64 -23.45 1.75
C ILE A 152 -7.48 -24.62 0.78
N ALA A 153 -7.74 -24.42 -0.51
CA ALA A 153 -7.54 -25.44 -1.53
C ALA A 153 -6.07 -25.89 -1.59
N MET A 154 -5.11 -24.95 -1.55
CA MET A 154 -3.68 -25.28 -1.52
C MET A 154 -3.28 -26.09 -0.28
N VAL A 155 -3.84 -25.79 0.90
CA VAL A 155 -3.58 -26.57 2.12
C VAL A 155 -4.20 -27.97 2.04
N ASN A 156 -5.41 -28.09 1.50
CA ASN A 156 -6.09 -29.39 1.37
C ASN A 156 -5.39 -30.32 0.37
N ASP A 157 -4.86 -29.77 -0.74
CA ASP A 157 -4.05 -30.52 -1.70
C ASP A 157 -2.78 -31.09 -1.06
N GLN A 158 -2.22 -30.41 -0.04
CA GLN A 158 -1.07 -30.95 0.73
C GLN A 158 -1.45 -32.07 1.71
N VAL A 159 -2.72 -32.15 2.14
CA VAL A 159 -3.18 -33.15 3.12
C VAL A 159 -3.74 -34.40 2.42
N GLN A 160 -4.22 -34.28 1.19
CA GLN A 160 -4.77 -35.38 0.39
C GLN A 160 -3.77 -35.92 -0.65
N ASP A 161 -2.60 -36.35 -0.20
CA ASP A 161 -1.76 -37.20 -1.05
C ASP A 161 -2.23 -38.66 -0.92
N ILE A 162 -2.61 -39.27 -2.06
CA ILE A 162 -2.62 -40.73 -2.42
C ILE A 162 -3.81 -41.22 -3.30
N ASN A 163 -5.00 -40.59 -3.41
CA ASN A 163 -6.16 -41.28 -4.02
C ASN A 163 -6.79 -40.76 -5.34
N SER A 164 -6.28 -39.73 -6.04
CA SER A 164 -6.86 -39.38 -7.37
C SER A 164 -5.91 -38.63 -8.33
N LEU A 165 -4.82 -39.29 -8.73
CA LEU A 165 -3.66 -38.63 -9.36
C LEU A 165 -3.72 -38.28 -10.86
N LEU A 166 -4.84 -38.43 -11.58
CA LEU A 166 -4.83 -38.14 -13.04
C LEU A 166 -5.97 -37.27 -13.59
N ASP A 167 -7.12 -37.16 -12.93
CA ASP A 167 -8.26 -36.39 -13.48
C ASP A 167 -8.54 -35.05 -12.75
N THR A 168 -8.04 -34.89 -11.52
CA THR A 168 -8.26 -33.70 -10.68
C THR A 168 -7.22 -32.61 -10.93
N MET A 169 -6.00 -33.00 -11.33
CA MET A 169 -4.83 -32.11 -11.47
C MET A 169 -5.00 -31.08 -12.59
N GLU A 170 -5.65 -31.42 -13.72
CA GLU A 170 -5.83 -30.47 -14.84
C GLU A 170 -6.95 -29.44 -14.56
N LYS A 171 -8.02 -29.85 -13.86
CA LYS A 171 -9.15 -28.97 -13.52
C LYS A 171 -8.86 -28.06 -12.33
N VAL A 172 -8.13 -28.53 -11.31
CA VAL A 172 -7.78 -27.73 -10.13
C VAL A 172 -6.70 -26.69 -10.47
N ASP A 173 -5.73 -27.03 -11.33
CA ASP A 173 -4.69 -26.09 -11.75
C ASP A 173 -5.26 -24.98 -12.66
N GLY A 174 -6.18 -25.34 -13.57
CA GLY A 174 -6.93 -24.37 -14.39
C GLY A 174 -7.87 -23.46 -13.60
N LEU A 175 -8.60 -24.01 -12.62
CA LEU A 175 -9.46 -23.24 -11.72
C LEU A 175 -8.63 -22.34 -10.79
N GLY A 176 -7.46 -22.82 -10.37
CA GLY A 176 -6.52 -22.07 -9.56
C GLY A 176 -5.93 -20.87 -10.29
N ALA A 177 -5.41 -21.07 -11.50
CA ALA A 177 -4.85 -20.01 -12.32
C ALA A 177 -5.89 -18.93 -12.68
N THR A 178 -7.11 -19.33 -13.04
CA THR A 178 -8.21 -18.40 -13.33
C THR A 178 -8.66 -17.61 -12.10
N THR A 179 -8.68 -18.27 -10.93
CA THR A 179 -8.99 -17.63 -9.65
C THR A 179 -7.95 -16.59 -9.25
N PHE A 180 -6.66 -16.91 -9.37
CA PHE A 180 -5.57 -15.99 -9.04
C PHE A 180 -5.49 -14.80 -10.00
N LYS A 181 -5.67 -15.05 -11.30
CA LYS A 181 -5.75 -14.00 -12.34
C LYS A 181 -6.86 -13.00 -12.03
N SER A 182 -8.04 -13.51 -11.66
CA SER A 182 -9.18 -12.68 -11.26
C SER A 182 -8.87 -11.91 -9.97
N PHE A 183 -8.24 -12.56 -9.00
CA PHE A 183 -7.86 -11.94 -7.73
C PHE A 183 -6.92 -10.74 -7.92
N ILE A 184 -5.83 -10.90 -8.67
CA ILE A 184 -4.87 -9.82 -8.94
C ILE A 184 -5.53 -8.70 -9.77
N GLY A 185 -6.35 -9.05 -10.76
CA GLY A 185 -7.04 -8.06 -11.59
C GLY A 185 -8.05 -7.22 -10.81
N VAL A 186 -8.87 -7.85 -9.97
CA VAL A 186 -9.80 -7.15 -9.08
C VAL A 186 -9.03 -6.32 -8.06
N ASN A 187 -7.95 -6.86 -7.49
CA ASN A 187 -7.13 -6.14 -6.52
C ASN A 187 -6.49 -4.88 -7.12
N PHE A 188 -5.97 -4.97 -8.35
CA PHE A 188 -5.47 -3.83 -9.12
C PHE A 188 -6.56 -2.77 -9.32
N PHE A 189 -7.75 -3.20 -9.75
CA PHE A 189 -8.87 -2.29 -9.97
C PHE A 189 -9.31 -1.59 -8.68
N MET A 190 -9.41 -2.32 -7.57
CA MET A 190 -9.85 -1.79 -6.28
C MET A 190 -8.84 -0.81 -5.68
N ASN A 191 -7.55 -1.13 -5.79
CA ASN A 191 -6.49 -0.27 -5.32
C ASN A 191 -6.28 0.97 -6.21
N LEU A 192 -6.82 1.00 -7.43
CA LEU A 192 -6.93 2.20 -8.24
C LEU A 192 -8.22 2.99 -7.93
N LEU A 193 -9.35 2.29 -7.80
CA LEU A 193 -10.67 2.88 -7.59
C LEU A 193 -10.77 3.59 -6.23
N LEU A 194 -10.28 2.98 -5.16
CA LEU A 194 -10.39 3.53 -3.80
C LEU A 194 -9.66 4.90 -3.67
N PRO A 195 -8.38 5.05 -4.07
CA PRO A 195 -7.73 6.35 -4.09
C PRO A 195 -8.43 7.37 -4.98
N LEU A 196 -8.91 6.97 -6.17
CA LEU A 196 -9.64 7.87 -7.08
C LEU A 196 -10.96 8.35 -6.47
N MET A 197 -11.72 7.48 -5.80
CA MET A 197 -12.95 7.86 -5.09
C MET A 197 -12.67 8.80 -3.92
N MET A 198 -11.61 8.56 -3.16
CA MET A 198 -11.17 9.45 -2.07
C MET A 198 -10.76 10.82 -2.62
N ALA A 199 -9.92 10.84 -3.66
CA ALA A 199 -9.47 12.01 -4.37
C ALA A 199 -10.64 12.84 -4.93
N GLY A 200 -11.55 12.21 -5.68
CA GLY A 200 -12.72 12.86 -6.25
C GLY A 200 -13.63 13.49 -5.20
N ARG A 201 -13.82 12.82 -4.05
CA ARG A 201 -14.62 13.37 -2.94
C ARG A 201 -13.96 14.57 -2.27
N ILE A 202 -12.65 14.52 -2.03
CA ILE A 202 -11.87 15.65 -1.48
C ILE A 202 -11.98 16.85 -2.42
N TRP A 203 -11.79 16.63 -3.73
CA TRP A 203 -11.93 17.68 -4.74
C TRP A 203 -13.33 18.29 -4.77
N TRP A 204 -14.37 17.46 -4.69
CA TRP A 204 -15.75 17.93 -4.65
C TRP A 204 -16.03 18.81 -3.41
N ILE A 205 -15.56 18.41 -2.24
CA ILE A 205 -15.71 19.19 -0.99
C ILE A 205 -14.98 20.52 -1.13
N ALA A 206 -13.75 20.52 -1.63
CA ALA A 206 -12.99 21.74 -1.88
C ALA A 206 -13.69 22.70 -2.85
N ARG A 207 -14.31 22.16 -3.90
CA ARG A 207 -15.08 22.95 -4.88
C ARG A 207 -16.38 23.50 -4.30
N GLN A 208 -17.02 22.81 -3.35
CA GLN A 208 -18.18 23.35 -2.64
C GLN A 208 -17.77 24.46 -1.67
N ALA A 209 -16.68 24.26 -0.93
CA ALA A 209 -16.11 25.27 -0.03
C ALA A 209 -15.74 26.56 -0.77
N SER A 210 -15.24 26.47 -2.01
CA SER A 210 -14.91 27.66 -2.80
C SER A 210 -16.12 28.44 -3.34
N LYS A 211 -17.33 27.85 -3.34
CA LYS A 211 -18.56 28.55 -3.75
C LYS A 211 -19.20 29.31 -2.60
N CYS A 212 -18.99 28.87 -1.37
CA CYS A 212 -19.51 29.51 -0.18
C CYS A 212 -18.45 30.42 0.44
N ILE A 213 -18.37 31.67 -0.07
CA ILE A 213 -17.73 32.83 0.58
C ILE A 213 -16.19 32.75 0.70
N ALA A 214 -15.49 33.78 0.20
CA ALA A 214 -14.20 34.39 0.58
C ALA A 214 -13.10 33.60 1.36
N ILE A 215 -13.14 32.27 1.43
CA ILE A 215 -12.16 31.44 2.13
C ILE A 215 -11.01 31.23 1.16
N ARG A 216 -10.10 32.22 1.21
CA ARG A 216 -8.65 32.18 0.96
C ARG A 216 -8.23 31.20 -0.15
N LYS A 217 -7.61 31.75 -1.19
CA LYS A 217 -6.83 31.05 -2.24
C LYS A 217 -6.00 29.87 -1.69
N ASN A 218 -5.56 29.96 -0.42
CA ASN A 218 -4.85 28.93 0.35
C ASN A 218 -5.62 27.61 0.53
N SER A 219 -6.94 27.60 0.83
CA SER A 219 -7.71 26.37 1.10
C SER A 219 -7.86 25.47 -0.15
N LEU A 220 -8.01 26.11 -1.31
CA LEU A 220 -8.06 25.44 -2.61
C LEU A 220 -6.71 24.86 -3.02
N THR A 221 -5.62 25.60 -2.84
CA THR A 221 -4.27 25.09 -3.08
C THR A 221 -3.98 23.88 -2.18
N LEU A 222 -4.44 23.92 -0.94
CA LEU A 222 -4.19 22.87 0.05
C LEU A 222 -4.98 21.58 -0.21
N SER A 223 -6.24 21.71 -0.62
CA SER A 223 -7.03 20.56 -1.09
C SER A 223 -6.44 19.93 -2.35
N ARG A 224 -5.91 20.73 -3.28
CA ARG A 224 -5.20 20.24 -4.47
C ARG A 224 -3.89 19.53 -4.11
N LEU A 225 -3.16 20.04 -3.12
CA LEU A 225 -1.95 19.38 -2.62
C LEU A 225 -2.29 18.03 -1.98
N SER A 226 -3.29 17.98 -1.10
CA SER A 226 -3.74 16.73 -0.47
C SER A 226 -4.33 15.73 -1.47
N LEU A 227 -4.99 16.22 -2.52
CA LEU A 227 -5.47 15.45 -3.66
C LEU A 227 -4.32 14.82 -4.45
N ALA A 228 -3.35 15.63 -4.88
CA ALA A 228 -2.18 15.17 -5.61
C ALA A 228 -1.39 14.15 -4.79
N VAL A 229 -1.20 14.43 -3.50
CA VAL A 229 -0.51 13.55 -2.56
C VAL A 229 -1.21 12.20 -2.42
N CYS A 230 -2.54 12.16 -2.24
CA CYS A 230 -3.29 10.90 -2.15
C CYS A 230 -3.25 10.09 -3.45
N LEU A 231 -3.20 10.76 -4.61
CA LEU A 231 -3.08 10.09 -5.91
C LEU A 231 -1.67 9.54 -6.14
N GLU A 232 -0.62 10.34 -5.89
CA GLU A 232 0.77 9.91 -6.02
C GLU A 232 1.06 8.70 -5.13
N SER A 233 0.58 8.73 -3.88
CA SER A 233 0.77 7.64 -2.93
C SER A 233 -0.16 6.43 -3.17
N GLY A 234 -1.35 6.67 -3.70
CA GLY A 234 -2.34 5.62 -4.00
C GLY A 234 -2.03 4.79 -5.25
N ILE A 235 -1.26 5.34 -6.20
CA ILE A 235 -0.88 4.66 -7.45
C ILE A 235 0.28 3.67 -7.25
N ILE A 236 1.04 3.79 -6.15
CA ILE A 236 2.22 2.94 -5.88
C ILE A 236 1.88 1.45 -5.92
N TYR A 237 0.77 1.03 -5.30
CA TYR A 237 0.41 -0.38 -5.24
C TYR A 237 -0.14 -0.93 -6.57
N PRO A 238 -1.04 -0.25 -7.30
CA PRO A 238 -1.39 -0.63 -8.66
C PRO A 238 -0.19 -0.75 -9.61
N VAL A 239 0.80 0.14 -9.49
CA VAL A 239 2.04 0.06 -10.28
C VAL A 239 2.85 -1.20 -9.94
N ALA A 240 2.94 -1.57 -8.66
CA ALA A 240 3.60 -2.80 -8.23
C ALA A 240 2.83 -4.07 -8.64
N LEU A 241 1.51 -4.00 -8.77
CA LEU A 241 0.65 -5.10 -9.24
C LEU A 241 0.71 -5.31 -10.76
N LEU A 242 1.20 -4.32 -11.53
CA LEU A 242 1.21 -4.35 -12.99
C LEU A 242 2.12 -5.45 -13.57
N PRO A 243 3.38 -5.64 -13.13
CA PRO A 243 4.23 -6.71 -13.65
C PRO A 243 3.64 -8.12 -13.41
N PRO A 244 3.20 -8.49 -12.18
CA PRO A 244 2.48 -9.76 -11.96
C PRO A 244 1.26 -9.88 -12.88
N LEU A 245 0.42 -8.85 -12.94
CA LEU A 245 -0.79 -8.85 -13.76
C LEU A 245 -0.48 -9.13 -15.24
N VAL A 246 0.53 -8.48 -15.82
CA VAL A 246 0.94 -8.68 -17.22
C VAL A 246 1.45 -10.10 -17.45
N ILE A 247 2.27 -10.63 -16.53
CA ILE A 247 2.79 -12.00 -16.60
C ILE A 247 1.62 -13.00 -16.61
N TYR A 248 0.66 -12.85 -15.70
CA TYR A 248 -0.52 -13.74 -15.61
C TYR A 248 -1.53 -13.55 -16.76
N LEU A 249 -1.69 -12.35 -17.30
CA LEU A 249 -2.53 -12.12 -18.47
C LEU A 249 -1.97 -12.79 -19.73
N ARG A 250 -0.65 -12.98 -19.79
CA ARG A 250 0.09 -13.48 -20.95
C ARG A 250 0.78 -14.82 -20.67
N GLN A 251 0.19 -15.60 -19.76
CA GLN A 251 0.70 -16.88 -19.30
C GLN A 251 1.03 -17.86 -20.46
N ASP A 252 0.30 -17.80 -21.57
CA ASP A 252 0.55 -18.62 -22.77
C ASP A 252 1.89 -18.31 -23.47
N ILE A 253 2.39 -17.07 -23.34
CA ILE A 253 3.60 -16.59 -24.03
C ILE A 253 4.82 -16.64 -23.10
N TYR A 254 4.63 -16.41 -21.80
CA TYR A 254 5.72 -16.29 -20.84
C TYR A 254 5.98 -17.52 -19.97
N ARG A 255 5.23 -18.61 -20.20
CA ARG A 255 5.24 -19.86 -19.41
C ARG A 255 6.64 -20.39 -19.10
N ASN A 256 7.60 -20.24 -20.02
CA ASN A 256 8.95 -20.79 -19.89
C ASN A 256 10.06 -19.73 -19.81
N ALA A 257 9.81 -18.46 -20.14
CA ALA A 257 10.88 -17.46 -20.26
C ALA A 257 11.02 -16.62 -18.99
N ILE A 258 9.94 -16.06 -18.43
CA ILE A 258 10.07 -15.09 -17.32
C ILE A 258 10.13 -15.79 -15.96
N PHE A 259 9.34 -16.84 -15.73
CA PHE A 259 9.38 -17.60 -14.48
C PHE A 259 10.76 -18.24 -14.24
N ILE A 260 11.43 -18.68 -15.32
CA ILE A 260 12.78 -19.26 -15.28
C ILE A 260 13.88 -18.19 -15.19
N ASN A 261 13.71 -17.00 -15.81
CA ASN A 261 14.76 -15.96 -15.81
C ASN A 261 14.65 -14.92 -14.68
N LEU A 262 13.45 -14.66 -14.13
CA LEU A 262 13.29 -13.77 -12.97
C LEU A 262 13.40 -14.50 -11.63
N GLY A 263 13.50 -15.83 -11.66
CA GLY A 263 13.97 -16.69 -10.56
C GLY A 263 13.14 -16.71 -9.28
N GLY A 264 12.22 -15.78 -9.03
CA GLY A 264 11.52 -15.68 -7.74
C GLY A 264 10.06 -15.25 -7.87
N ASP A 265 9.25 -15.70 -6.91
CA ASP A 265 7.90 -15.23 -6.69
C ASP A 265 7.91 -13.72 -6.44
N LEU A 266 6.98 -12.99 -7.05
CA LEU A 266 6.80 -11.54 -6.86
C LEU A 266 5.98 -11.24 -5.60
N ILE A 267 5.35 -12.26 -5.00
CA ILE A 267 4.50 -12.07 -3.82
C ILE A 267 5.24 -11.45 -2.62
N PRO A 268 6.47 -11.85 -2.26
CA PRO A 268 7.22 -11.18 -1.19
C PRO A 268 7.38 -9.67 -1.40
N ILE A 269 7.58 -9.23 -2.65
CA ILE A 269 7.63 -7.82 -3.04
C ILE A 269 6.26 -7.16 -2.81
N LEU A 270 5.18 -7.81 -3.25
CA LEU A 270 3.81 -7.32 -3.10
C LEU A 270 3.40 -7.17 -1.64
N ILE A 271 3.83 -8.08 -0.76
CA ILE A 271 3.61 -8.00 0.70
C ILE A 271 4.25 -6.73 1.29
N GLN A 272 5.42 -6.31 0.79
CA GLN A 272 6.01 -5.04 1.22
C GLN A 272 5.18 -3.85 0.73
N VAL A 273 4.86 -3.82 -0.57
CA VAL A 273 4.20 -2.65 -1.19
C VAL A 273 2.78 -2.44 -0.63
N VAL A 274 2.05 -3.52 -0.33
CA VAL A 274 0.70 -3.45 0.24
C VAL A 274 0.69 -2.80 1.63
N GLY A 275 1.77 -2.93 2.41
CA GLY A 275 1.96 -2.22 3.67
C GLY A 275 2.48 -0.79 3.49
N ILE A 276 3.38 -0.57 2.52
CA ILE A 276 3.95 0.75 2.22
C ILE A 276 2.86 1.73 1.79
N ALA A 277 1.96 1.35 0.88
CA ALA A 277 0.94 2.26 0.33
C ALA A 277 0.08 2.96 1.40
N PRO A 278 -0.66 2.25 2.28
CA PRO A 278 -1.45 2.90 3.33
C PRO A 278 -0.59 3.70 4.32
N THR A 279 0.61 3.22 4.63
CA THR A 279 1.55 3.90 5.54
C THR A 279 2.05 5.22 4.95
N PHE A 280 2.38 5.21 3.66
CA PHE A 280 2.87 6.39 2.94
C PHE A 280 1.77 7.44 2.80
N ILE A 281 0.53 7.03 2.50
CA ILE A 281 -0.63 7.93 2.50
C ILE A 281 -0.78 8.60 3.88
N ILE A 282 -0.62 7.87 4.99
CA ILE A 282 -0.69 8.44 6.35
C ILE A 282 0.36 9.51 6.56
N VAL A 283 1.63 9.15 6.34
CA VAL A 283 2.76 10.05 6.57
C VAL A 283 2.58 11.33 5.78
N ARG A 284 2.18 11.21 4.51
CA ARG A 284 1.99 12.38 3.64
C ARG A 284 0.81 13.26 4.06
N VAL A 285 -0.35 12.68 4.42
CA VAL A 285 -1.49 13.46 4.93
C VAL A 285 -1.14 14.13 6.26
N ALA A 286 -0.38 13.46 7.12
CA ALA A 286 0.05 14.03 8.38
C ALA A 286 1.08 15.17 8.16
N LEU A 287 1.99 15.06 7.20
CA LEU A 287 2.92 16.14 6.86
C LEU A 287 2.18 17.34 6.23
N GLY A 288 1.25 17.09 5.30
CA GLY A 288 0.45 18.14 4.64
C GLY A 288 -0.37 18.97 5.64
N THR A 289 -1.02 18.32 6.60
CA THR A 289 -1.76 18.99 7.68
C THR A 289 -0.84 19.67 8.70
N SER A 290 0.44 19.31 8.80
CA SER A 290 1.40 20.02 9.66
C SER A 290 1.79 21.36 9.07
N ILE A 291 2.05 21.39 7.76
CA ILE A 291 2.35 22.62 7.04
C ILE A 291 1.12 23.55 7.08
N GLU A 292 -0.08 22.98 6.96
CA GLU A 292 -1.35 23.71 7.10
C GLU A 292 -1.47 24.46 8.44
N ASN A 293 -1.30 23.75 9.56
CA ASN A 293 -1.43 24.35 10.89
C ASN A 293 -0.43 25.49 11.13
N VAL A 294 0.81 25.34 10.64
CA VAL A 294 1.84 26.37 10.75
C VAL A 294 1.47 27.59 9.91
N GLN A 295 1.04 27.37 8.66
CA GLN A 295 0.66 28.47 7.75
C GLN A 295 -0.56 29.24 8.28
N ASP A 296 -1.54 28.54 8.85
CA ASP A 296 -2.71 29.16 9.46
C ASP A 296 -2.35 29.96 10.73
N THR A 297 -1.38 29.48 11.51
CA THR A 297 -0.89 30.20 12.70
C THR A 297 -0.17 31.49 12.30
N ILE A 298 0.77 31.41 11.35
CA ILE A 298 1.49 32.58 10.82
C ILE A 298 0.51 33.60 10.24
N ALA A 299 -0.50 33.14 9.49
CA ALA A 299 -1.45 34.04 8.86
C ALA A 299 -2.46 34.66 9.85
N ARG A 300 -2.67 34.05 11.02
CA ARG A 300 -3.44 34.65 12.13
C ARG A 300 -2.61 35.67 12.88
N GLU A 301 -1.34 35.37 13.15
CA GLU A 301 -0.41 36.34 13.76
C GLU A 301 -0.25 37.58 12.89
N HIS A 302 -0.08 37.40 11.57
CA HIS A 302 0.04 38.54 10.65
C HIS A 302 -1.24 39.38 10.58
N ALA A 303 -2.42 38.76 10.69
CA ALA A 303 -3.69 39.49 10.76
C ALA A 303 -3.85 40.23 12.09
N ALA A 304 -3.38 39.66 13.20
CA ALA A 304 -3.39 40.30 14.50
C ALA A 304 -2.45 41.52 14.54
N THR A 305 -1.24 41.41 13.99
CA THR A 305 -0.28 42.53 13.92
C THR A 305 -0.79 43.68 13.06
N VAL A 306 -1.49 43.39 11.95
CA VAL A 306 -2.07 44.43 11.09
C VAL A 306 -3.23 45.14 11.80
N ALA A 307 -4.10 44.40 12.50
CA ALA A 307 -5.18 44.99 13.28
C ALA A 307 -4.67 45.86 14.44
N GLU A 308 -3.57 45.47 15.08
CA GLU A 308 -2.93 46.24 16.15
C GLU A 308 -2.24 47.51 15.62
N GLN A 309 -1.66 47.46 14.41
CA GLN A 309 -1.13 48.64 13.73
C GLN A 309 -2.22 49.62 13.28
N GLU A 310 -3.38 49.14 12.82
CA GLU A 310 -4.52 50.01 12.50
C GLU A 310 -5.10 50.68 13.75
N SER A 311 -5.20 49.97 14.89
CA SER A 311 -5.73 50.57 16.12
C SER A 311 -4.78 51.61 16.72
N THR A 312 -3.46 51.39 16.65
CA THR A 312 -2.45 52.35 17.12
C THR A 312 -2.29 53.55 16.17
N GLY A 313 -2.45 53.35 14.87
CA GLY A 313 -2.52 54.44 13.88
C GLY A 313 -3.75 55.35 14.07
N LEU A 314 -4.91 54.76 14.35
CA LEU A 314 -6.12 55.54 14.68
C LEU A 314 -5.94 56.33 15.99
N ALA A 315 -5.41 55.71 17.04
CA ALA A 315 -5.20 56.37 18.33
C ALA A 315 -4.22 57.56 18.25
N THR A 316 -3.16 57.45 17.45
CA THR A 316 -2.20 58.56 17.23
C THR A 316 -2.78 59.69 16.39
N THR A 317 -3.71 59.39 15.48
CA THR A 317 -4.41 60.42 14.69
C THR A 317 -5.36 61.23 15.57
N PHE A 318 -6.12 60.58 16.46
CA PHE A 318 -7.00 61.28 17.41
C PHE A 318 -6.23 62.17 18.40
N VAL A 319 -5.08 61.72 18.90
CA VAL A 319 -4.25 62.53 19.82
C VAL A 319 -3.65 63.77 19.12
N ASN A 320 -3.33 63.67 17.83
CA ASN A 320 -2.84 64.80 17.04
C ASN A 320 -3.94 65.80 16.66
N GLU A 321 -5.18 65.36 16.45
CA GLU A 321 -6.33 66.26 16.28
C GLU A 321 -6.66 67.02 17.57
N GLU A 322 -6.68 66.33 18.71
CA GLU A 322 -6.98 66.94 20.01
C GLU A 322 -5.91 67.96 20.45
N SER A 323 -4.64 67.74 20.12
CA SER A 323 -3.55 68.69 20.40
C SER A 323 -3.51 69.88 19.44
N ALA A 324 -4.06 69.74 18.23
CA ALA A 324 -4.21 70.85 17.27
C ALA A 324 -5.36 71.79 17.65
N GLU A 325 -6.47 71.29 18.22
CA GLU A 325 -7.58 72.12 18.72
C GLU A 325 -7.21 72.94 19.98
N VAL A 326 -6.28 72.46 20.81
CA VAL A 326 -5.86 73.16 22.03
C VAL A 326 -4.84 74.29 21.76
N SER A 327 -4.25 74.35 20.57
CA SER A 327 -3.25 75.36 20.19
C SER A 327 -3.80 76.50 19.31
N ALA A 328 -5.11 76.54 19.05
CA ALA A 328 -5.81 77.60 18.32
C ALA A 328 -6.62 78.49 19.28
#